data_AF-A0A975GFQ5-F1
#
_entry.id   AF-A0A975GFQ5-F1
#
_cell.length_a   1.000
_cell.length_b   1.000
_cell.length_c   1.000
_cell.angle_alpha   90.00
_cell.angle_beta   90.00
_cell.angle_gamma   90.00
#
_symmetry.space_group_name_H-M   'P 1'
#
loop_
_entity.id
_entity.type
_entity.pdbx_description
1 polymer ?
#
loop_
_entity_poly.entity_id
_entity_poly.type
_entity_poly.pdbx_seq_one_letter_code
_entity_poly.pdbx_strand_id
1 'polypeptide(L)'
;MISRIDHISIAVKDYDKAMKFFQKIFNLVPGASASDPEMKYSWEIFSAGDLSRLEIINPTGKGSFLDNFLSDKKDGGVHHITFETPDIYQAKQRLEDNNIPYFGFKDHGSFWKELFIHPKHAFGVLIQIAEFRPDEWINPSLVFQGSKKWSVEKGENKTELSFAHPGGGKVKIELTKEEVKKLIDDLAS
;
A
#
# COMPACT_ATOMS: atom_id res chain seq x y z
N MET A 1 5.84 -12.79 9.94
CA MET A 1 5.28 -11.55 10.52
C MET A 1 5.11 -10.48 9.44
N ILE A 2 6.11 -9.65 9.11
CA ILE A 2 5.90 -8.54 8.14
C ILE A 2 6.41 -8.93 6.74
N SER A 3 5.59 -8.66 5.71
CA SER A 3 5.94 -8.87 4.31
C SER A 3 6.66 -7.66 3.71
N ARG A 4 6.11 -6.45 3.91
CA ARG A 4 6.65 -5.20 3.37
C ARG A 4 6.02 -3.98 4.04
N ILE A 5 6.55 -2.79 3.74
CA ILE A 5 5.79 -1.55 3.87
C ILE A 5 4.71 -1.56 2.79
N ASP A 6 3.48 -1.30 3.18
CA ASP A 6 2.34 -1.31 2.29
C ASP A 6 2.07 0.06 1.68
N HIS A 7 1.87 1.05 2.54
CA HIS A 7 1.63 2.44 2.14
C HIS A 7 2.07 3.39 3.24
N ILE A 8 2.27 4.64 2.84
CA ILE A 8 2.42 5.78 3.75
C ILE A 8 1.15 6.62 3.65
N SER A 9 0.47 6.82 4.78
CA SER A 9 -0.73 7.64 4.82
C SER A 9 -0.39 9.09 5.11
N ILE A 10 -0.96 10.00 4.31
CA ILE A 10 -0.75 11.45 4.39
C ILE A 10 -2.11 12.10 4.62
N ALA A 11 -2.28 12.69 5.80
CA ALA A 11 -3.46 13.49 6.10
C ALA A 11 -3.31 14.90 5.53
N VAL A 12 -4.31 15.36 4.79
CA VAL A 12 -4.32 16.66 4.11
C VAL A 12 -5.54 17.49 4.50
N LYS A 13 -5.38 18.82 4.56
CA LYS A 13 -6.50 19.76 4.78
C LYS A 13 -7.26 20.07 3.50
N ASP A 14 -6.55 20.14 2.38
CA ASP A 14 -7.08 20.50 1.06
C ASP A 14 -6.88 19.32 0.11
N TYR A 15 -7.97 18.57 -0.08
CA TYR A 15 -7.99 17.37 -0.91
C TYR A 15 -7.70 17.71 -2.39
N ASP A 16 -8.32 18.75 -2.95
CA ASP A 16 -8.13 19.12 -4.36
C ASP A 16 -6.69 19.55 -4.65
N LYS A 17 -6.07 20.28 -3.72
CA LYS A 17 -4.65 20.63 -3.80
C LYS A 17 -3.77 19.38 -3.75
N ALA A 18 -4.08 18.42 -2.87
CA ALA A 18 -3.36 17.17 -2.78
C ALA A 18 -3.50 16.33 -4.06
N MET A 19 -4.71 16.21 -4.61
CA MET A 19 -4.97 15.49 -5.86
C MET A 19 -4.21 16.11 -7.03
N LYS A 20 -4.24 17.46 -7.14
CA LYS A 20 -3.45 18.15 -8.16
C LYS A 20 -1.96 17.82 -8.04
N PHE A 21 -1.42 17.77 -6.82
CA PHE A 21 -0.01 17.47 -6.60
C PHE A 21 0.33 16.00 -6.90
N PHE A 22 -0.29 15.06 -6.20
CA PHE A 22 0.05 13.64 -6.29
C PHE A 22 -0.37 13.03 -7.63
N GLN A 23 -1.58 13.31 -8.10
CA GLN A 23 -2.06 12.74 -9.34
C GLN A 23 -1.49 13.47 -10.57
N LYS A 24 -1.51 14.81 -10.61
CA LYS A 24 -1.18 15.54 -11.85
C LYS A 24 0.30 15.90 -11.97
N ILE A 25 0.96 16.26 -10.87
CA ILE A 25 2.40 16.63 -10.91
C ILE A 25 3.28 15.40 -10.79
N PHE A 26 2.96 14.50 -9.86
CA PHE A 26 3.75 13.29 -9.61
C PHE A 26 3.31 12.10 -10.48
N ASN A 27 2.19 12.25 -11.21
CA ASN A 27 1.63 11.22 -12.08
C ASN A 27 1.38 9.90 -11.35
N LEU A 28 0.99 9.97 -10.06
CA LEU A 28 0.61 8.78 -9.30
C LEU A 28 -0.72 8.23 -9.82
N VAL A 29 -0.81 6.91 -9.89
CA VAL A 29 -1.99 6.23 -10.45
C VAL A 29 -3.02 6.02 -9.33
N PRO A 30 -4.25 6.56 -9.45
CA PRO A 30 -5.29 6.35 -8.44
C PRO A 30 -5.75 4.89 -8.44
N GLY A 31 -5.94 4.35 -7.24
CA GLY A 31 -6.44 3.01 -6.95
C GLY A 31 -7.80 3.06 -6.27
N ALA A 32 -7.99 2.22 -5.25
CA ALA A 32 -9.22 2.22 -4.47
C ALA A 32 -9.39 3.52 -3.66
N SER A 33 -10.63 3.94 -3.46
CA SER A 33 -11.01 5.06 -2.61
C SER A 33 -12.37 4.82 -1.97
N ALA A 34 -12.59 5.42 -0.80
CA ALA A 34 -13.89 5.45 -0.15
C ALA A 34 -14.02 6.63 0.81
N SER A 35 -15.21 6.78 1.39
CA SER A 35 -15.46 7.66 2.53
C SER A 35 -16.07 6.87 3.68
N ASP A 36 -15.75 7.31 4.89
CA ASP A 36 -16.36 6.83 6.12
C ASP A 36 -17.18 7.98 6.74
N PRO A 37 -18.52 7.93 6.63
CA PRO A 37 -19.39 8.95 7.20
C PRO A 37 -19.38 9.00 8.74
N GLU A 38 -19.09 7.88 9.41
CA GLU A 38 -19.07 7.79 10.87
C GLU A 38 -17.82 8.45 11.43
N MET A 39 -16.66 8.13 10.84
CA MET A 39 -15.37 8.73 11.18
C MET A 39 -15.10 10.07 10.48
N LYS A 40 -16.00 10.49 9.59
CA LYS A 40 -15.99 11.77 8.86
C LYS A 40 -14.68 12.05 8.13
N TYR A 41 -14.24 11.09 7.34
CA TYR A 41 -13.07 11.26 6.47
C TYR A 41 -13.25 10.50 5.15
N SER A 42 -12.41 10.82 4.18
CA SER A 42 -12.24 10.05 2.95
C SER A 42 -10.79 9.65 2.79
N TRP A 43 -10.58 8.57 2.04
CA TRP A 43 -9.26 8.04 1.72
C TRP A 43 -9.19 7.64 0.26
N GLU A 44 -8.01 7.77 -0.32
CA GLU A 44 -7.71 7.31 -1.68
C GLU A 44 -6.28 6.80 -1.77
N ILE A 45 -6.13 5.61 -2.33
CA ILE A 45 -4.84 4.96 -2.56
C ILE A 45 -4.26 5.42 -3.89
N PHE A 46 -2.97 5.71 -3.90
CA PHE A 46 -2.18 6.03 -5.07
C PHE A 46 -1.02 5.05 -5.20
N SER A 47 -0.81 4.55 -6.41
CA SER A 47 0.38 3.75 -6.74
C SER A 47 1.48 4.68 -7.27
N ALA A 48 2.65 4.61 -6.66
CA ALA A 48 3.87 5.34 -7.02
C ALA A 48 4.86 4.42 -7.73
N GLY A 49 4.57 4.11 -8.98
CA GLY A 49 5.33 3.14 -9.76
C GLY A 49 4.95 1.73 -9.36
N ASP A 50 5.84 1.05 -8.63
CA ASP A 50 5.71 -0.36 -8.27
C ASP A 50 4.75 -0.58 -7.07
N LEU A 51 5.23 -1.18 -5.99
CA LEU A 51 4.49 -1.51 -4.77
C LEU A 51 4.39 -0.36 -3.80
N SER A 52 5.10 0.72 -4.09
CA SER A 52 5.12 1.91 -3.25
C SER A 52 3.77 2.60 -3.37
N ARG A 53 3.02 2.64 -2.27
CA ARG A 53 1.72 3.32 -2.23
C ARG A 53 1.70 4.50 -1.28
N LEU A 54 0.89 5.48 -1.64
CA LEU A 54 0.45 6.54 -0.75
C LEU A 54 -1.03 6.40 -0.50
N GLU A 55 -1.46 6.64 0.72
CA GLU A 55 -2.87 6.85 1.05
C GLU A 55 -3.06 8.34 1.35
N ILE A 56 -3.96 9.00 0.64
CA ILE A 56 -4.32 10.38 0.96
C ILE A 56 -5.62 10.36 1.75
N ILE A 57 -5.58 10.87 2.97
CA ILE A 57 -6.75 10.96 3.84
C ILE A 57 -7.11 12.42 4.11
N ASN A 58 -8.40 12.76 4.08
CA ASN A 58 -8.86 14.12 4.37
C ASN A 58 -10.15 14.11 5.21
N PRO A 59 -10.34 15.09 6.11
CA PRO A 59 -11.62 15.28 6.79
C PRO A 59 -12.74 15.58 5.79
N THR A 60 -13.92 15.00 6.01
CA THR A 60 -15.14 15.31 5.24
C THR A 60 -16.12 16.20 6.01
N GLY A 61 -15.82 16.50 7.28
CA GLY A 61 -16.62 17.40 8.11
C GLY A 61 -16.04 17.57 9.52
N LYS A 62 -16.67 18.43 10.33
CA LYS A 62 -16.27 18.69 11.72
C LYS A 62 -16.41 17.45 12.60
N GLY A 63 -15.45 17.24 13.50
CA GLY A 63 -15.39 16.09 14.40
C GLY A 63 -14.80 14.86 13.72
N SER A 64 -13.97 15.05 12.70
CA SER A 64 -13.17 13.98 12.10
C SER A 64 -12.08 13.56 13.06
N PHE A 65 -11.68 12.28 13.04
CA PHE A 65 -10.53 11.83 13.84
C PHE A 65 -9.22 12.53 13.43
N LEU A 66 -9.18 13.10 12.22
CA LEU A 66 -8.06 13.85 11.68
C LEU A 66 -7.95 15.29 12.21
N ASP A 67 -9.01 15.83 12.83
CA ASP A 67 -9.05 17.23 13.26
C ASP A 67 -7.90 17.56 14.24
N ASN A 68 -7.68 16.68 15.22
CA ASN A 68 -6.60 16.83 16.19
C ASN A 68 -5.21 16.68 15.56
N PHE A 69 -5.06 15.77 14.60
CA PHE A 69 -3.79 15.62 13.89
C PHE A 69 -3.48 16.84 13.02
N LEU A 70 -4.49 17.44 12.41
CA LEU A 70 -4.31 18.56 11.48
C LEU A 70 -4.33 19.93 12.16
N SER A 71 -4.72 20.04 13.43
CA SER A 71 -4.91 21.34 14.10
C SER A 71 -3.66 22.23 14.11
N ASP A 72 -2.48 21.63 14.28
CA ASP A 72 -1.19 22.32 14.35
C ASP A 72 -0.42 22.34 13.00
N LYS A 73 -0.97 21.74 11.95
CA LYS A 73 -0.29 21.59 10.64
C LYS A 73 -0.77 22.63 9.66
N LYS A 74 0.14 23.21 8.87
CA LYS A 74 -0.25 24.20 7.86
C LYS A 74 -1.11 23.60 6.74
N ASP A 75 -0.62 22.53 6.12
CA ASP A 75 -1.24 21.92 4.94
C ASP A 75 -1.63 20.44 5.16
N GLY A 76 -0.90 19.72 6.01
CA GLY A 76 -1.03 18.28 6.21
C GLY A 76 0.26 17.65 6.74
N GLY A 77 0.34 16.32 6.74
CA GLY A 77 1.55 15.59 7.12
C GLY A 77 1.40 14.08 7.06
N VAL A 78 2.52 13.36 7.17
CA VAL A 78 2.53 11.89 7.27
C VAL A 78 1.83 11.48 8.57
N HIS A 79 0.75 10.72 8.45
CA HIS A 79 -0.12 10.33 9.54
C HIS A 79 0.29 8.98 10.14
N HIS A 80 0.48 7.95 9.30
CA HIS A 80 0.98 6.65 9.72
C HIS A 80 1.73 5.92 8.60
N ILE A 81 2.45 4.87 8.97
CA ILE A 81 3.02 3.91 8.03
C ILE A 81 2.33 2.56 8.25
N THR A 82 1.91 1.95 7.15
CA THR A 82 1.23 0.64 7.18
C THR A 82 2.18 -0.44 6.70
N PHE A 83 2.23 -1.55 7.44
CA PHE A 83 2.97 -2.75 7.07
C PHE A 83 1.99 -3.87 6.75
N GLU A 84 2.23 -4.57 5.64
CA GLU A 84 1.47 -5.77 5.32
C GLU A 84 2.00 -6.97 6.12
N THR A 85 1.06 -7.77 6.62
CA THR A 85 1.31 -9.11 7.15
C THR A 85 0.42 -10.14 6.43
N PRO A 86 0.90 -11.38 6.20
CA PRO A 86 0.05 -12.44 5.68
C PRO A 86 -0.83 -13.07 6.77
N ASP A 87 -0.60 -12.74 8.05
CA ASP A 87 -1.32 -13.27 9.20
C ASP A 87 -1.31 -12.28 10.36
N ILE A 88 -2.41 -11.55 10.53
CA ILE A 88 -2.57 -10.53 11.59
C ILE A 88 -2.56 -11.15 12.99
N TYR A 89 -3.00 -12.40 13.13
CA TYR A 89 -3.05 -13.09 14.41
C TYR A 89 -1.65 -13.48 14.86
N GLN A 90 -0.80 -13.94 13.93
CA GLN A 90 0.63 -14.14 14.20
C GLN A 90 1.32 -12.82 14.56
N ALA A 91 1.00 -11.73 13.87
CA ALA A 91 1.56 -10.41 14.19
C ALA A 91 1.15 -9.94 15.59
N LYS A 92 -0.14 -10.05 15.93
CA LYS A 92 -0.70 -9.77 17.25
C LYS A 92 0.00 -10.58 18.35
N GLN A 93 0.10 -11.90 18.19
CA GLN A 93 0.76 -12.77 19.17
C GLN A 93 2.21 -12.34 19.40
N ARG A 94 2.94 -12.00 18.33
CA ARG A 94 4.33 -11.56 18.44
C ARG A 94 4.47 -10.23 19.19
N LEU A 95 3.51 -9.31 19.05
CA LEU A 95 3.49 -8.08 19.84
C LEU A 95 3.25 -8.38 21.33
N GLU A 96 2.34 -9.30 21.64
CA GLU A 96 2.03 -9.74 23.01
C GLU A 96 3.24 -10.41 23.67
N ASP A 97 3.89 -11.34 22.98
CA ASP A 97 5.08 -12.06 23.46
C ASP A 97 6.26 -11.12 23.78
N ASN A 98 6.31 -9.97 23.11
CA ASN A 98 7.36 -8.96 23.28
C ASN A 98 6.90 -7.76 24.13
N ASN A 99 5.74 -7.84 24.78
CA ASN A 99 5.17 -6.78 25.62
C ASN A 99 5.03 -5.43 24.90
N ILE A 100 4.69 -5.43 23.60
CA ILE A 100 4.44 -4.22 22.81
C ILE A 100 2.94 -3.93 22.76
N PRO A 101 2.44 -2.85 23.39
CA PRO A 101 1.02 -2.55 23.38
C PRO A 101 0.54 -2.10 21.99
N TYR A 102 -0.58 -2.68 21.56
CA TYR A 102 -1.31 -2.29 20.35
C TYR A 102 -2.74 -1.88 20.69
N PHE A 103 -3.44 -1.28 19.74
CA PHE A 103 -4.85 -0.90 19.85
C PHE A 103 -5.56 -1.00 18.49
N GLY A 104 -6.88 -0.81 18.49
CA GLY A 104 -7.65 -0.71 17.25
C GLY A 104 -7.69 -2.01 16.44
N PHE A 105 -7.57 -3.18 17.10
CA PHE A 105 -7.69 -4.45 16.41
C PHE A 105 -9.10 -4.60 15.80
N LYS A 106 -9.15 -4.83 14.50
CA LYS A 106 -10.39 -5.09 13.75
C LYS A 106 -10.17 -6.23 12.77
N ASP A 107 -11.17 -7.11 12.67
CA ASP A 107 -11.21 -8.20 11.71
C ASP A 107 -12.50 -8.09 10.88
N HIS A 108 -12.34 -7.73 9.60
CA HIS A 108 -13.42 -7.69 8.62
C HIS A 108 -13.37 -8.89 7.65
N GLY A 109 -12.89 -10.03 8.14
CA GLY A 109 -12.77 -11.27 7.38
C GLY A 109 -11.66 -11.20 6.32
N SER A 110 -11.93 -11.72 5.13
CA SER A 110 -10.95 -11.76 4.03
C SER A 110 -10.69 -10.39 3.39
N PHE A 111 -11.53 -9.40 3.67
CA PHE A 111 -11.43 -8.07 3.06
C PHE A 111 -10.30 -7.25 3.67
N TRP A 112 -10.29 -7.14 5.01
CA TRP A 112 -9.32 -6.33 5.73
C TRP A 112 -9.23 -6.75 7.19
N LYS A 113 -8.02 -6.82 7.73
CA LYS A 113 -7.76 -6.89 9.17
C LYS A 113 -6.64 -5.95 9.52
N GLU A 114 -6.70 -5.36 10.71
CA GLU A 114 -5.71 -4.37 11.13
C GLU A 114 -5.51 -4.30 12.64
N LEU A 115 -4.39 -3.71 13.02
CA LEU A 115 -4.12 -3.16 14.35
C LEU A 115 -3.13 -2.00 14.25
N PHE A 116 -3.03 -1.22 15.33
CA PHE A 116 -2.16 -0.06 15.40
C PHE A 116 -1.22 -0.11 16.61
N ILE A 117 -0.01 0.39 16.45
CA ILE A 117 0.98 0.60 17.52
C ILE A 117 1.14 2.09 17.73
N HIS A 118 0.91 2.54 18.98
CA HIS A 118 0.95 3.96 19.30
C HIS A 118 2.38 4.52 19.17
N PRO A 119 2.57 5.77 18.68
CA PRO A 119 3.89 6.41 18.53
C PRO A 119 4.84 6.28 19.72
N LYS A 120 4.29 6.37 20.94
CA LYS A 120 5.01 6.20 22.21
C LYS A 120 5.80 4.88 22.32
N HIS A 121 5.37 3.85 21.59
CA HIS A 121 5.95 2.51 21.58
C HIS A 121 6.65 2.18 20.25
N ALA A 122 6.69 3.13 19.32
CA ALA A 122 7.11 2.93 17.94
C ALA A 122 7.93 4.13 17.43
N PHE A 123 8.92 4.57 18.21
CA PHE A 123 9.88 5.62 17.80
C PHE A 123 9.23 6.92 17.30
N GLY A 124 8.06 7.28 17.85
CA GLY A 124 7.33 8.48 17.43
C GLY A 124 6.47 8.32 16.17
N VAL A 125 6.36 7.12 15.62
CA VAL A 125 5.58 6.82 14.41
C VAL A 125 4.33 6.03 14.75
N LEU A 126 3.17 6.44 14.24
CA LEU A 126 1.97 5.61 14.27
C LEU A 126 2.14 4.50 13.24
N ILE A 127 2.18 3.25 13.69
CA ILE A 127 2.33 2.08 12.83
C ILE A 127 1.02 1.34 12.73
N GLN A 128 0.57 1.05 11.52
CA GLN A 128 -0.52 0.12 11.24
C GLN A 128 0.07 -1.20 10.74
N ILE A 129 -0.49 -2.32 11.16
CA ILE A 129 -0.22 -3.63 10.56
C ILE A 129 -1.54 -4.11 9.98
N ALA A 130 -1.53 -4.52 8.71
CA ALA A 130 -2.74 -4.93 8.00
C ALA A 130 -2.56 -6.25 7.25
N GLU A 131 -3.64 -7.04 7.21
CA GLU A 131 -3.77 -8.25 6.40
C GLU A 131 -4.95 -8.08 5.45
N PHE A 132 -4.70 -8.25 4.15
CA PHE A 132 -5.70 -8.06 3.09
C PHE A 132 -5.23 -8.68 1.77
N ARG A 133 -6.03 -8.55 0.71
CA ARG A 133 -5.69 -8.99 -0.65
C ARG A 133 -5.22 -7.82 -1.51
N PRO A 134 -3.92 -7.71 -1.85
CA PRO A 134 -3.40 -6.47 -2.42
C PRO A 134 -3.99 -6.06 -3.77
N ASP A 135 -4.34 -7.03 -4.62
CA ASP A 135 -4.91 -6.78 -5.95
C ASP A 135 -6.27 -6.05 -5.89
N GLU A 136 -6.98 -6.12 -4.77
CA GLU A 136 -8.29 -5.47 -4.59
C GLU A 136 -8.17 -3.95 -4.36
N TRP A 137 -6.97 -3.43 -4.06
CA TRP A 137 -6.75 -2.05 -3.62
C TRP A 137 -6.01 -1.18 -4.65
N ILE A 138 -5.57 -1.80 -5.75
CA ILE A 138 -4.75 -1.16 -6.78
C ILE A 138 -5.51 -1.07 -8.09
N ASN A 139 -5.07 -0.15 -8.95
CA ASN A 139 -5.74 0.08 -10.22
C ASN A 139 -5.72 -1.20 -11.08
N PRO A 140 -6.84 -1.64 -11.67
CA PRO A 140 -6.92 -2.86 -12.48
C PRO A 140 -5.93 -2.93 -13.66
N SER A 141 -5.48 -1.78 -14.17
CA SER A 141 -4.47 -1.71 -15.23
C SER A 141 -3.08 -2.18 -14.76
N LEU A 142 -2.80 -2.07 -13.47
CA LEU A 142 -1.52 -2.40 -12.86
C LEU A 142 -1.39 -3.88 -12.51
N VAL A 143 -2.51 -4.62 -12.42
CA VAL A 143 -2.53 -6.07 -12.10
C VAL A 143 -2.68 -6.92 -13.35
N PHE A 144 -2.26 -8.19 -13.25
CA PHE A 144 -2.67 -9.18 -14.24
C PHE A 144 -4.13 -9.58 -14.01
N GLN A 145 -4.84 -9.83 -15.10
CA GLN A 145 -6.25 -10.21 -15.05
C GLN A 145 -6.40 -11.74 -15.01
N GLY A 146 -7.37 -12.21 -14.22
CA GLY A 146 -7.65 -13.63 -14.05
C GLY A 146 -6.51 -14.39 -13.35
N SER A 147 -6.21 -15.60 -13.82
CA SER A 147 -5.16 -16.46 -13.24
C SER A 147 -3.75 -16.21 -13.81
N LYS A 148 -3.60 -15.21 -14.69
CA LYS A 148 -2.31 -14.93 -15.35
C LYS A 148 -1.32 -14.38 -14.32
N LYS A 149 -0.15 -14.99 -14.23
CA LYS A 149 0.93 -14.57 -13.30
C LYS A 149 2.13 -13.93 -13.98
N TRP A 150 2.23 -14.03 -15.30
CA TRP A 150 3.36 -13.48 -16.04
C TRP A 150 3.02 -13.22 -17.51
N SER A 151 3.83 -12.39 -18.18
CA SER A 151 3.83 -12.20 -19.63
C SER A 151 5.23 -11.97 -20.16
N VAL A 152 5.40 -12.22 -21.46
CA VAL A 152 6.64 -11.97 -22.19
C VAL A 152 6.31 -11.11 -23.40
N GLU A 153 7.02 -9.98 -23.53
CA GLU A 153 6.95 -9.11 -24.70
C GLU A 153 8.32 -9.10 -25.38
N LYS A 154 8.36 -9.49 -26.67
CA LYS A 154 9.61 -9.58 -27.44
C LYS A 154 9.83 -8.30 -28.23
N GLY A 155 10.94 -7.62 -27.97
CA GLY A 155 11.48 -6.56 -28.81
C GLY A 155 12.63 -7.06 -29.70
N GLU A 156 13.17 -6.18 -30.54
CA GLU A 156 14.25 -6.55 -31.49
C GLU A 156 15.53 -7.04 -30.80
N ASN A 157 15.90 -6.40 -29.69
CA ASN A 157 17.15 -6.66 -28.94
C ASN A 157 16.95 -6.99 -27.45
N LYS A 158 15.73 -6.82 -26.95
CA LYS A 158 15.37 -7.04 -25.55
C LYS A 158 14.06 -7.79 -25.45
N THR A 159 13.90 -8.56 -24.38
CA THR A 159 12.66 -9.24 -24.02
C THR A 159 12.22 -8.71 -22.66
N GLU A 160 11.01 -8.15 -22.58
CA GLU A 160 10.41 -7.79 -21.30
C GLU A 160 9.71 -9.02 -20.71
N LEU A 161 10.06 -9.38 -19.48
CA LEU A 161 9.31 -10.32 -18.68
C LEU A 161 8.60 -9.54 -17.59
N SER A 162 7.28 -9.72 -17.51
CA SER A 162 6.46 -9.14 -16.46
C SER A 162 5.95 -10.27 -15.55
N PHE A 163 5.97 -10.07 -14.24
CA PHE A 163 5.44 -11.01 -13.24
C PHE A 163 4.46 -10.33 -12.29
N ALA A 164 3.42 -11.04 -11.87
CA ALA A 164 2.53 -10.60 -10.80
C ALA A 164 3.34 -10.47 -9.52
N HIS A 165 3.19 -9.34 -8.82
CA HIS A 165 3.87 -9.15 -7.55
C HIS A 165 2.96 -9.59 -6.38
N PRO A 166 3.47 -10.34 -5.38
CA PRO A 166 2.68 -10.77 -4.22
C PRO A 166 1.98 -9.63 -3.45
N GLY A 167 2.58 -8.44 -3.48
CA GLY A 167 2.03 -7.21 -2.92
C GLY A 167 1.08 -6.41 -3.79
N GLY A 168 0.63 -7.03 -4.87
CA GLY A 168 -0.20 -6.44 -5.90
C GLY A 168 0.63 -5.80 -7.00
N GLY A 169 0.09 -5.77 -8.22
CA GLY A 169 0.70 -5.10 -9.37
C GLY A 169 1.65 -6.00 -10.16
N LYS A 170 2.57 -5.39 -10.91
CA LYS A 170 3.51 -6.08 -11.80
C LYS A 170 4.94 -5.64 -11.52
N VAL A 171 5.86 -6.59 -11.54
CA VAL A 171 7.29 -6.31 -11.69
C VAL A 171 7.70 -6.60 -13.13
N LYS A 172 8.50 -5.69 -13.71
CA LYS A 172 8.99 -5.80 -15.08
C LYS A 172 10.51 -5.90 -15.06
N ILE A 173 11.04 -6.85 -15.83
CA ILE A 173 12.47 -6.98 -16.07
C ILE A 173 12.71 -7.00 -17.58
N GLU A 174 13.73 -6.30 -18.04
CA GLU A 174 14.20 -6.39 -19.42
C GLU A 174 15.43 -7.29 -19.47
N LEU A 175 15.39 -8.31 -20.32
CA LEU A 175 16.50 -9.22 -20.55
C LEU A 175 17.02 -9.09 -21.99
N THR A 176 18.32 -9.11 -22.15
CA THR A 176 19.00 -9.31 -23.43
C THR A 176 18.76 -10.73 -23.95
N LYS A 177 19.05 -10.98 -25.24
CA LYS A 177 18.95 -12.33 -25.83
C LYS A 177 19.84 -13.36 -25.12
N GLU A 178 21.01 -12.93 -24.66
CA GLU A 178 21.97 -13.79 -23.95
C GLU A 178 21.46 -14.15 -22.55
N GLU A 179 20.90 -13.18 -21.82
CA GLU A 179 20.26 -13.42 -20.52
C GLU A 179 19.02 -14.31 -20.63
N VAL A 180 18.22 -14.16 -21.69
CA VAL A 180 17.09 -15.05 -21.96
C VAL A 180 17.57 -16.48 -22.19
N LYS A 181 18.64 -16.67 -22.98
CA LYS A 181 19.20 -18.01 -23.22
C LYS A 181 19.67 -18.64 -21.92
N LYS A 182 20.40 -17.88 -21.10
CA LYS A 182 20.86 -18.34 -19.79
C LYS A 182 19.69 -18.70 -18.85
N LEU A 183 18.65 -17.87 -18.81
CA LEU A 183 17.45 -18.15 -18.01
C LEU A 183 16.77 -19.46 -18.45
N ILE A 184 16.70 -19.73 -19.75
CA ILE A 184 16.13 -20.99 -20.26
C ILE A 184 16.99 -22.17 -19.82
N ASP A 185 18.31 -22.07 -19.92
CA ASP A 185 19.25 -23.12 -19.53
C ASP A 185 19.13 -23.42 -18.01
N ASP A 186 19.09 -22.38 -17.17
CA ASP A 186 18.95 -22.49 -15.70
C ASP A 186 17.58 -23.07 -15.27
N LEU A 187 16.51 -22.85 -16.04
CA LEU A 187 15.18 -23.41 -15.75
C LEU A 187 15.00 -24.85 -16.22
N ALA A 188 15.82 -25.30 -17.16
CA ALA A 188 15.76 -26.65 -17.73
C ALA A 188 16.58 -27.68 -16.93
N SER A 189 17.42 -27.23 -16.00
CA SER A 189 18.21 -28.05 -15.06
C SER A 189 17.44 -28.41 -13.80
#